data_AF-A0A945S3W5-F1
#
_entry.id   AF-A0A945S3W5-F1
#
_cell.length_a   1.000
_cell.length_b   1.000
_cell.length_c   1.000
_cell.angle_alpha   90.00
_cell.angle_beta   90.00
_cell.angle_gamma   90.00
#
_symmetry.space_group_name_H-M   'P 1'
#
loop_
_entity.id
_entity.type
_entity.pdbx_description
1 polymer ?
#
loop_
_entity_poly.entity_id
_entity_poly.type
_entity_poly.pdbx_seq_one_letter_code
_entity_poly.pdbx_strand_id
1 'polypeptide(L)'
;MSAVVRNLFSEGLISEDQFLTQSECAEGGLIRIDLFSNSSGTRAIGCSYRLVGTEGVIEFPAWGKTIQVTRDNGENISRPVDADLAELDGFQRLHLLFRNAVSGAGPVPLSGETAALNLEWGLAAYISSEERRTIDLPLPPEMADFCGPIVPETVPATRQD
;
A
#
# COMPACT_ATOMS: atom_id res chain seq x y z
N MET A 1 29.96 10.19 0.17
CA MET A 1 29.04 9.04 -0.01
C MET A 1 28.03 9.43 -1.07
N SER A 2 28.00 8.73 -2.20
CA SER A 2 26.99 8.94 -3.23
C SER A 2 26.14 7.67 -3.32
N ALA A 3 24.89 7.73 -2.86
CA ALA A 3 23.90 6.73 -3.22
C ALA A 3 23.33 7.12 -4.59
N VAL A 4 23.46 6.22 -5.56
CA VAL A 4 22.83 6.36 -6.87
C VAL A 4 21.69 5.35 -6.90
N VAL A 5 20.46 5.86 -6.85
CA VAL A 5 19.26 5.08 -7.18
C VAL A 5 19.12 5.15 -8.70
N ARG A 6 19.48 4.07 -9.39
CA ARG A 6 19.14 3.89 -10.80
C ARG A 6 17.79 3.19 -10.86
N ASN A 7 16.97 3.65 -11.79
CA ASN A 7 15.62 3.19 -12.06
C ASN A 7 15.47 1.66 -11.87
N LEU A 8 14.55 1.22 -11.01
CA LEU A 8 14.27 -0.20 -10.71
C LEU A 8 13.34 -0.87 -11.73
N PHE A 9 12.91 -0.15 -12.77
CA PHE A 9 12.15 -0.76 -13.86
C PHE A 9 13.13 -1.45 -14.80
N SER A 10 13.28 -2.78 -14.66
CA SER A 10 13.96 -3.58 -15.67
C SER A 10 13.25 -3.42 -17.01
N GLU A 11 14.03 -3.34 -18.09
CA GLU A 11 13.52 -3.25 -19.45
C GLU A 11 12.55 -4.42 -19.72
N GLY A 12 11.30 -4.11 -20.04
CA GLY A 12 10.24 -5.13 -20.28
C GLY A 12 9.40 -5.52 -19.07
N LEU A 13 9.56 -4.90 -17.89
CA LEU A 13 8.63 -5.03 -16.77
C LEU A 13 7.55 -3.95 -16.81
N ILE A 14 6.30 -4.32 -16.49
CA ILE A 14 5.16 -3.40 -16.50
C ILE A 14 5.33 -2.34 -15.40
N SER A 15 5.23 -1.06 -15.75
CA SER A 15 4.75 -0.04 -14.80
C SER A 15 3.28 -0.37 -14.60
N GLU A 16 2.91 -1.00 -13.48
CA GLU A 16 1.50 -1.32 -13.23
C GLU A 16 0.76 -0.02 -12.97
N ASP A 17 0.23 0.55 -14.04
CA ASP A 17 -0.60 1.74 -13.98
C ASP A 17 -1.90 1.47 -13.21
N GLN A 18 -2.27 0.19 -13.06
CA GLN A 18 -3.45 -0.25 -12.33
C GLN A 18 -3.21 -1.65 -11.73
N PHE A 19 -3.55 -1.82 -10.45
CA PHE A 19 -3.58 -3.13 -9.80
C PHE A 19 -4.64 -3.20 -8.70
N LEU A 20 -5.08 -4.42 -8.42
CA LEU A 20 -5.91 -4.76 -7.27
C LEU A 20 -5.28 -5.96 -6.60
N THR A 21 -4.98 -5.83 -5.31
CA THR A 21 -4.53 -6.96 -4.49
C THR A 21 -5.53 -7.17 -3.36
N GLN A 22 -5.78 -8.43 -3.05
CA GLN A 22 -6.57 -8.83 -1.90
C GLN A 22 -5.79 -9.88 -1.12
N SER A 23 -5.79 -9.78 0.20
CA SER A 23 -5.09 -10.71 1.08
C SER A 23 -5.93 -11.04 2.28
N GLU A 24 -5.85 -12.30 2.71
CA GLU A 24 -6.54 -12.82 3.87
C GLU A 24 -5.55 -12.93 5.03
N CYS A 25 -5.90 -12.35 6.16
CA CYS A 25 -5.15 -12.46 7.41
C CYS A 25 -5.53 -13.76 8.12
N ALA A 26 -4.66 -14.27 8.99
CA ALA A 26 -4.90 -15.53 9.73
C ALA A 26 -6.22 -15.56 10.51
N GLU A 27 -6.73 -14.40 10.95
CA GLU A 27 -8.01 -14.27 11.67
C GLU A 27 -9.21 -13.98 10.75
N GLY A 28 -9.07 -14.16 9.43
CA GLY A 28 -10.14 -13.98 8.44
C GLY A 28 -10.39 -12.52 8.03
N GLY A 29 -9.61 -11.58 8.54
CA GLY A 29 -9.64 -10.19 8.06
C GLY A 29 -9.14 -10.07 6.62
N LEU A 30 -9.77 -9.21 5.83
CA LEU A 30 -9.37 -8.96 4.44
C LEU A 30 -8.70 -7.60 4.30
N ILE A 31 -7.53 -7.58 3.65
CA ILE A 31 -6.85 -6.37 3.23
C ILE A 31 -6.99 -6.26 1.72
N ARG A 32 -7.44 -5.11 1.24
CA ARG A 32 -7.55 -4.82 -0.20
C ARG A 32 -6.82 -3.53 -0.53
N ILE A 33 -5.94 -3.57 -1.52
CA ILE A 33 -5.28 -2.38 -2.08
C ILE A 33 -5.68 -2.25 -3.53
N ASP A 34 -6.25 -1.09 -3.82
CA ASP A 34 -6.70 -0.69 -5.14
C ASP A 34 -5.84 0.51 -5.59
N LEU A 35 -5.08 0.33 -6.68
CA LEU A 35 -4.38 1.42 -7.34
C LEU A 35 -4.89 1.54 -8.77
N PHE A 36 -5.38 2.72 -9.13
CA PHE A 36 -5.88 3.00 -10.47
C PHE A 36 -5.32 4.34 -10.96
N SER A 37 -4.47 4.30 -11.99
CA SER A 37 -4.06 5.48 -12.74
C SER A 37 -4.98 5.67 -13.95
N ASN A 38 -5.54 6.88 -14.07
CA ASN A 38 -6.43 7.23 -15.18
C ASN A 38 -5.61 7.79 -16.36
N SER A 39 -5.86 7.27 -17.57
CA SER A 39 -5.24 7.72 -18.82
C SER A 39 -5.59 9.15 -19.27
N SER A 40 -6.60 9.78 -18.64
CA SER A 40 -7.09 11.13 -18.97
C SER A 40 -6.50 12.28 -18.14
N GLY A 41 -5.40 12.01 -17.41
CA GLY A 41 -4.64 12.99 -16.64
C GLY A 41 -4.82 12.84 -15.13
N THR A 42 -3.90 13.42 -14.35
CA THR A 42 -3.86 13.42 -12.88
C THR A 42 -5.01 14.24 -12.29
N ARG A 43 -6.25 13.76 -12.45
CA ARG A 43 -7.36 14.22 -11.61
C ARG A 43 -7.04 13.76 -10.20
N ALA A 44 -7.04 14.71 -9.26
CA ALA A 44 -6.78 14.57 -7.83
C ALA A 44 -6.37 13.16 -7.40
N ILE A 45 -5.11 12.98 -6.99
CA ILE A 45 -4.64 11.75 -6.32
C ILE A 45 -5.79 11.34 -5.35
N GLY A 46 -6.19 10.09 -5.30
CA GLY A 46 -7.30 9.66 -4.44
C GLY A 46 -6.79 8.59 -3.50
N CYS A 47 -6.30 8.96 -2.32
CA CYS A 47 -5.87 7.99 -1.31
C CYS A 47 -6.86 7.95 -0.15
N SER A 48 -7.84 7.07 -0.20
CA SER A 48 -8.77 6.86 0.91
C SER A 48 -8.46 5.55 1.62
N TYR A 49 -8.64 5.53 2.94
CA TYR A 49 -8.58 4.33 3.74
C TYR A 49 -9.98 4.03 4.29
N ARG A 50 -10.37 2.76 4.26
CA ARG A 50 -11.64 2.29 4.81
C ARG A 50 -11.40 1.04 5.64
N LEU A 51 -11.86 1.06 6.88
CA LEU A 51 -11.87 -0.09 7.77
C LEU A 51 -13.32 -0.48 8.04
N VAL A 52 -13.70 -1.71 7.72
CA VAL A 52 -15.04 -2.26 7.97
C VAL A 52 -14.91 -3.28 9.08
N GLY A 53 -15.62 -3.06 10.18
CA GLY A 53 -15.70 -3.96 11.32
C GLY A 53 -17.15 -4.42 11.56
N THR A 54 -17.32 -5.28 12.56
CA THR A 54 -18.64 -5.79 12.95
C THR A 54 -19.57 -4.72 13.51
N GLU A 55 -19.00 -3.65 14.08
CA GLU A 55 -19.73 -2.56 14.73
C GLU A 55 -19.86 -1.30 13.87
N GLY A 56 -19.34 -1.31 12.64
CA GLY A 56 -19.37 -0.14 11.79
C GLY A 56 -18.23 -0.01 10.80
N VAL A 57 -18.10 1.20 10.25
CA VAL A 57 -17.12 1.58 9.24
C VAL A 57 -16.38 2.84 9.69
N ILE A 58 -15.07 2.84 9.51
CA ILE A 58 -14.22 4.01 9.65
C ILE A 58 -13.68 4.37 8.26
N GLU A 59 -13.89 5.60 7.84
CA GLU A 59 -13.39 6.11 6.57
C GLU A 59 -12.48 7.32 6.78
N PHE A 60 -11.34 7.29 6.12
CA PHE A 60 -10.42 8.40 6.04
C PHE A 60 -10.27 8.84 4.58
N PRO A 61 -10.94 9.93 4.17
CA PRO A 61 -10.80 10.45 2.81
C PRO A 61 -9.41 11.08 2.59
N ALA A 62 -8.95 11.06 1.35
CA ALA A 62 -7.62 11.55 0.96
C ALA A 62 -7.38 13.01 1.36
N TRP A 63 -6.29 13.27 2.09
CA TRP A 63 -5.95 14.56 2.71
C TRP A 63 -7.11 15.19 3.50
N GLY A 64 -8.06 14.36 3.95
CA GLY A 64 -9.14 14.78 4.82
C GLY A 64 -8.59 15.25 6.16
N LYS A 65 -9.18 16.30 6.70
CA LYS A 65 -8.96 16.72 8.10
C LYS A 65 -9.96 16.07 9.06
N THR A 66 -10.78 15.14 8.56
CA THR A 66 -11.80 14.45 9.33
C THR A 66 -11.78 12.96 9.05
N ILE A 67 -12.07 12.19 10.10
CA ILE A 67 -12.36 10.75 10.07
C ILE A 67 -13.88 10.62 10.15
N GLN A 68 -14.48 9.85 9.23
CA GLN A 68 -15.90 9.50 9.30
C GLN A 68 -16.05 8.15 10.00
N VAL A 69 -16.97 8.07 10.95
CA VAL A 69 -17.31 6.83 11.66
C VAL A 69 -18.80 6.60 11.52
N THR A 70 -19.16 5.48 10.89
CA THR A 70 -20.54 5.00 10.77
C THR A 70 -20.69 3.79 11.68
N ARG A 71 -21.56 3.86 12.69
CA ARG A 71 -21.87 2.71 13.55
C ARG A 71 -22.94 1.81 12.93
N ASP A 72 -23.02 0.57 13.37
CA ASP A 72 -24.03 -0.43 12.98
C ASP A 72 -25.49 0.04 13.18
N ASN A 73 -25.72 0.87 14.20
CA ASN A 73 -27.01 1.50 14.48
C ASN A 73 -27.39 2.66 13.52
N GLY A 74 -26.54 2.96 12.53
CA GLY A 74 -26.72 4.04 11.55
C GLY A 74 -26.25 5.42 12.01
N GLU A 75 -25.71 5.55 13.23
CA GLU A 75 -25.11 6.80 13.70
C GLU A 75 -23.88 7.16 12.87
N ASN A 76 -23.83 8.39 12.36
CA ASN A 76 -22.70 8.93 11.62
C ASN A 76 -22.01 10.05 12.41
N ILE A 77 -20.74 9.87 12.71
CA ILE A 77 -19.91 10.78 13.50
C ILE A 77 -18.74 11.24 12.63
N SER A 78 -18.64 12.55 12.41
CA SER A 78 -17.45 13.17 11.84
C SER A 78 -16.55 13.64 12.98
N ARG A 79 -15.31 13.14 13.03
CA ARG A 79 -14.29 13.55 14.01
C ARG A 79 -13.16 14.28 13.30
N PRO A 80 -12.70 15.44 13.79
CA PRO A 80 -11.46 16.02 13.27
C PRO A 80 -10.29 15.09 13.55
N VAL A 81 -9.28 15.12 12.68
CA VAL A 81 -7.96 14.54 12.99
C VAL A 81 -7.41 15.24 14.23
N ASP A 82 -6.77 14.48 15.12
CA ASP A 82 -6.17 15.01 16.34
C ASP A 82 -5.18 16.14 16.01
N ALA A 83 -5.16 17.18 16.85
CA ALA A 83 -4.43 18.42 16.55
C ALA A 83 -2.91 18.18 16.43
N ASP A 84 -2.35 17.32 17.28
CA ASP A 84 -0.95 16.91 17.25
C ASP A 84 -0.57 16.16 15.97
N LEU A 85 -1.50 15.36 15.44
CA LEU A 85 -1.35 14.73 14.14
C LEU A 85 -1.49 15.78 13.03
N ALA A 86 -2.41 16.73 13.13
CA ALA A 86 -2.61 17.75 12.09
C ALA A 86 -1.42 18.71 11.90
N GLU A 87 -0.56 18.87 12.91
CA GLU A 87 0.60 19.77 12.89
C GLU A 87 1.78 19.28 12.03
N LEU A 88 1.91 17.96 11.87
CA LEU A 88 3.01 17.36 11.11
C LEU A 88 2.48 16.48 9.98
N ASP A 89 3.07 16.61 8.80
CA ASP A 89 2.79 15.64 7.72
C ASP A 89 3.36 14.25 8.07
N GLY A 90 2.89 13.22 7.35
CA GLY A 90 3.31 11.84 7.62
C GLY A 90 4.82 11.62 7.49
N PHE A 91 5.49 12.33 6.60
CA PHE A 91 6.93 12.21 6.38
C PHE A 91 7.73 12.84 7.53
N GLN A 92 7.31 14.01 8.00
CA GLN A 92 7.87 14.67 9.18
C GLN A 92 7.73 13.79 10.43
N ARG A 93 6.56 13.15 10.62
CA ARG A 93 6.35 12.21 11.74
C ARG A 93 7.28 10.99 11.64
N LEU A 94 7.39 10.38 10.46
CA LEU A 94 8.32 9.26 10.25
C LEU A 94 9.77 9.66 10.53
N HIS A 95 10.18 10.86 10.12
CA HIS A 95 11.54 11.36 10.37
C HIS A 95 11.81 11.59 11.86
N LEU A 96 10.84 12.11 12.62
CA LEU A 96 10.96 12.25 14.07
C LEU A 96 11.09 10.90 14.78
N LEU A 97 10.28 9.91 14.39
CA LEU A 97 10.37 8.57 14.94
C LEU A 97 11.74 7.94 14.65
N PHE A 98 12.25 8.10 13.44
CA PHE A 98 13.60 7.66 13.07
C PHE A 98 14.68 8.34 13.93
N ARG A 99 14.61 9.67 14.08
CA ARG A 99 15.55 10.43 14.92
C ARG A 99 15.54 9.95 16.38
N ASN A 100 14.36 9.71 16.94
CA ASN A 100 14.19 9.25 18.32
C ASN A 100 14.77 7.84 18.52
N ALA A 101 14.54 6.94 17.57
CA ALA A 101 15.11 5.59 17.59
C ALA A 101 16.65 5.62 17.55
N VAL A 102 17.25 6.42 16.65
CA VAL A 102 18.72 6.56 16.56
C VAL A 102 19.32 7.20 17.82
N SER A 103 18.59 8.10 18.46
CA SER A 103 19.03 8.77 19.69
C SER A 103 18.85 7.91 20.96
N GLY A 104 18.33 6.68 20.83
CA GLY A 104 18.06 5.78 21.95
C GLY A 104 16.86 6.20 22.82
N ALA A 105 16.03 7.13 22.34
CA ALA A 105 14.94 7.75 23.09
C ALA A 105 13.54 7.19 22.72
N GLY A 106 13.47 6.10 21.95
CA GLY A 106 12.19 5.51 21.56
C GLY A 106 12.33 4.19 20.81
N PRO A 107 11.21 3.49 20.60
CA PRO A 107 11.17 2.26 19.83
C PRO A 107 11.45 2.52 18.34
N VAL A 108 11.95 1.50 17.65
CA VAL A 108 12.06 1.51 16.18
C VAL A 108 10.64 1.37 15.61
N PRO A 109 10.12 2.35 14.86
CA PRO A 109 8.73 2.34 14.38
C PRO A 109 8.47 1.34 13.24
N LEU A 110 9.49 1.10 12.41
CA LEU A 110 9.48 0.19 11.27
C LEU A 110 10.83 -0.51 11.22
N SER A 111 10.83 -1.84 11.32
CA SER A 111 12.06 -2.63 11.27
C SER A 111 12.38 -3.08 9.83
N GLY A 112 13.62 -3.53 9.60
CA GLY A 112 13.98 -4.19 8.34
C GLY A 112 13.16 -5.45 8.08
N GLU A 113 12.76 -6.16 9.13
CA GLU A 113 11.87 -7.33 9.04
C GLU A 113 10.47 -6.92 8.54
N THR A 114 9.90 -5.83 9.05
CA THR A 114 8.63 -5.29 8.54
C THR A 114 8.72 -4.90 7.06
N ALA A 115 9.84 -4.31 6.65
CA ALA A 115 10.08 -3.99 5.24
C ALA A 115 10.20 -5.26 4.37
N ALA A 116 10.88 -6.30 4.86
CA ALA A 116 11.02 -7.58 4.17
C ALA A 116 9.66 -8.28 3.99
N LEU A 117 8.79 -8.26 5.00
CA LEU A 117 7.42 -8.79 4.89
C LEU A 117 6.60 -8.04 3.83
N ASN A 118 6.75 -6.72 3.72
CA ASN A 118 6.06 -5.94 2.69
C ASN A 118 6.56 -6.30 1.27
N LEU A 119 7.87 -6.52 1.12
CA LEU A 119 8.44 -6.98 -0.15
C LEU A 119 7.95 -8.37 -0.52
N GLU A 120 7.94 -9.30 0.43
CA GLU A 120 7.42 -10.66 0.23
C GLU A 120 5.94 -10.64 -0.17
N TRP A 121 5.14 -9.78 0.46
CA TRP A 121 3.74 -9.59 0.12
C TRP A 121 3.54 -9.05 -1.30
N GLY A 122 4.31 -8.04 -1.70
CA GLY A 122 4.30 -7.52 -3.07
C GLY A 122 4.70 -8.57 -4.10
N LEU A 123 5.72 -9.38 -3.78
CA LEU A 123 6.18 -10.47 -4.62
C LEU A 123 5.10 -11.55 -4.81
N ALA A 124 4.45 -11.95 -3.72
CA ALA A 124 3.35 -12.91 -3.76
C ALA A 124 2.17 -12.40 -4.61
N ALA A 125 1.87 -11.10 -4.59
CA ALA A 125 0.85 -10.51 -5.46
C ALA A 125 1.21 -10.65 -6.95
N TYR A 126 2.47 -10.43 -7.32
CA TYR A 126 2.93 -10.63 -8.70
C TYR A 126 2.81 -12.09 -9.14
N ILE A 127 3.32 -13.02 -8.33
CA ILE A 127 3.25 -14.45 -8.60
C ILE A 127 1.79 -14.90 -8.70
N SER A 128 0.92 -14.40 -7.80
CA SER A 128 -0.52 -14.68 -7.83
C SER A 128 -1.16 -14.25 -9.15
N SER A 129 -0.79 -13.07 -9.66
CA SER A 129 -1.28 -12.54 -10.94
C SER A 129 -0.82 -13.39 -12.12
N GLU A 130 0.47 -13.75 -12.15
CA GLU A 130 1.07 -14.55 -13.22
C GLU A 130 0.51 -15.98 -13.25
N GLU A 131 0.47 -16.65 -12.10
CA GLU A 131 0.04 -18.04 -11.98
C GLU A 131 -1.48 -18.20 -11.83
N ARG A 132 -2.21 -17.09 -11.67
CA ARG A 132 -3.68 -17.04 -11.50
C ARG A 132 -4.19 -17.91 -10.35
N ARG A 133 -3.49 -17.88 -9.22
CA ARG A 133 -3.86 -18.64 -8.01
C ARG A 133 -3.54 -17.87 -6.74
N THR A 134 -4.14 -18.29 -5.63
CA THR A 134 -3.75 -17.82 -4.30
C THR A 134 -2.34 -18.29 -3.97
N ILE A 135 -1.56 -17.40 -3.35
CA ILE A 135 -0.21 -17.67 -2.87
C ILE A 135 -0.20 -17.56 -1.35
N ASP A 136 0.24 -18.62 -0.69
CA ASP A 136 0.42 -18.64 0.76
C ASP A 136 1.74 -17.95 1.12
N LEU A 137 1.74 -17.24 2.25
CA LEU A 137 2.93 -16.66 2.86
C LEU A 137 3.35 -17.49 4.11
N PRO A 138 4.65 -17.60 4.41
CA PRO A 138 5.78 -17.03 3.68
C PRO A 138 6.01 -17.73 2.33
N LEU A 139 6.68 -17.03 1.41
CA LEU A 139 7.01 -17.59 0.10
C LEU A 139 8.02 -18.73 0.26
N PRO A 140 7.85 -19.83 -0.48
CA PRO A 140 8.81 -20.91 -0.42
C PRO A 140 10.13 -20.48 -1.10
N PRO A 141 11.29 -21.04 -0.70
CA PRO A 141 12.61 -20.58 -1.16
C PRO A 141 12.77 -20.56 -2.69
N GLU A 142 12.11 -21.46 -3.41
CA GLU A 142 12.10 -21.50 -4.87
C GLU A 142 11.49 -20.26 -5.54
N MET A 143 10.68 -19.48 -4.81
CA MET A 143 10.09 -18.23 -5.27
C MET A 143 10.91 -16.99 -4.88
N ALA A 144 12.00 -17.16 -4.12
CA ALA A 144 12.84 -16.05 -3.65
C ALA A 144 13.57 -15.32 -4.80
N ASP A 145 13.79 -16.01 -5.92
CA ASP A 145 14.50 -15.49 -7.09
C ASP A 145 13.54 -14.97 -8.20
N PHE A 146 12.26 -14.75 -7.88
CA PHE A 146 11.30 -14.24 -8.87
C PHE A 146 11.67 -12.81 -9.31
N CYS A 147 12.01 -12.67 -10.59
CA CYS A 147 12.52 -11.43 -11.18
C CYS A 147 11.44 -10.38 -11.52
N GLY A 148 10.16 -10.68 -11.28
CA GLY A 148 9.03 -9.88 -11.77
C GLY A 148 8.37 -10.48 -13.03
N PRO A 149 7.13 -10.09 -13.34
CA PRO A 149 6.42 -10.56 -14.53
C PRO A 149 7.07 -10.05 -15.82
N ILE A 150 7.41 -10.97 -16.73
CA ILE A 150 8.05 -10.67 -18.03
C ILE A 150 6.97 -10.55 -19.13
N VAL A 151 6.99 -9.47 -19.92
CA VAL A 151 5.97 -9.21 -20.98
C VAL A 151 6.18 -10.09 -22.22
N PRO A 152 5.16 -10.84 -22.68
CA PRO A 152 5.16 -11.39 -24.04
C PRO A 152 4.59 -10.39 -25.07
N GLU A 153 3.53 -9.65 -24.71
CA GLU A 153 2.88 -8.61 -25.52
C GLU A 153 2.19 -7.60 -24.58
N THR A 154 2.50 -6.31 -24.73
CA THR A 154 1.82 -5.21 -24.01
C THR A 154 0.31 -5.27 -24.25
N VAL A 155 -0.50 -5.17 -23.18
CA VAL A 155 -1.93 -4.85 -23.32
C VAL A 155 -2.02 -3.57 -24.16
N PRO A 156 -2.66 -3.61 -25.35
CA PRO A 156 -2.66 -2.47 -26.25
C PRO A 156 -3.28 -1.27 -25.54
N ALA A 157 -2.66 -0.10 -25.73
CA ALA A 157 -3.15 1.15 -25.20
C ALA A 157 -4.65 1.29 -25.52
N THR A 158 -5.46 1.62 -24.52
CA THR A 158 -6.92 1.83 -24.67
C THR A 158 -7.28 3.07 -25.50
N ARG A 159 -6.29 3.76 -26.08
CA ARG A 159 -6.46 4.77 -27.11
C ARG A 159 -5.83 4.27 -28.41
N GLN A 160 -6.67 3.98 -29.38
CA GLN A 160 -6.30 4.06 -30.79
C GLN A 160 -6.62 5.49 -31.22
N ASP A 161 -5.62 6.19 -31.74
CA ASP A 161 -5.78 7.52 -32.35
C ASP A 161 -6.77 7.50 -33.52
#